data_AF-A0A1H7I660-F1
#
_entry.id   AF-A0A1H7I660-F1
#
_cell.length_a   1.000
_cell.length_b   1.000
_cell.length_c   1.000
_cell.angle_alpha   90.00
_cell.angle_beta   90.00
_cell.angle_gamma   90.00
#
_symmetry.space_group_name_H-M   'P 1'
#
loop_
_entity.id
_entity.type
_entity.pdbx_description
1 polymer ?
#
loop_
_entity_poly.entity_id
_entity_poly.type
_entity_poly.pdbx_seq_one_letter_code
_entity_poly.pdbx_strand_id
1 'polypeptide(L)'
;MKNTTFTSAKKKIITTLTAASCVLSVSAPALGSTTIGSAIFGNSIVASAATYSTNYKSHSEPSRTLSNGSRGDDVKWLQCAINDLVVNGDKNGSRLSTSKLDVDGAFGNATRTAVLAFQRKYGLAVDGYFGPASRSKMKSVLRSATVTPVNGQLSAHFHSSEFACKRCGATHTISQDLINKLESLYSRLNCSKIIVTSGYRDPDCSVAVGGYRNDAHTLGIAADVICYDKNGYQISSARVAWEAEQIGFTGIGIIDSTAIHLDVRTTSNYSNGHWFGDERNGDNNIPTFKNYKPRW
;
A
#
# COMPACT_ATOMS: atom_id res chain seq x y z
N MET A 1 8.78 -15.27 -82.68
CA MET A 1 9.01 -15.95 -81.38
C MET A 1 9.40 -14.90 -80.35
N LYS A 2 8.58 -14.79 -79.29
CA LYS A 2 8.84 -14.38 -77.90
C LYS A 2 9.49 -13.01 -77.57
N ASN A 3 8.69 -12.26 -76.83
CA ASN A 3 8.96 -11.44 -75.64
C ASN A 3 9.53 -10.02 -75.79
N THR A 4 8.59 -9.12 -76.03
CA THR A 4 8.61 -7.69 -75.70
C THR A 4 8.67 -7.48 -74.18
N THR A 5 9.63 -6.68 -73.74
CA THR A 5 9.74 -6.18 -72.36
C THR A 5 9.68 -4.66 -72.45
N PHE A 6 8.69 -4.02 -71.82
CA PHE A 6 8.74 -2.58 -71.52
C PHE A 6 8.09 -2.33 -70.16
N THR A 7 8.90 -1.76 -69.28
CA THR A 7 8.61 -1.27 -67.94
C THR A 7 7.61 -0.12 -67.95
N SER A 8 6.59 -0.17 -67.09
CA SER A 8 5.73 0.98 -66.77
C SER A 8 5.67 1.20 -65.26
N ALA A 9 6.20 2.33 -64.81
CA ALA A 9 6.01 2.87 -63.47
C ALA A 9 4.55 3.34 -63.29
N LYS A 10 3.92 3.03 -62.16
CA LYS A 10 2.62 3.60 -61.76
C LYS A 10 2.80 4.53 -60.57
N LYS A 11 2.56 5.81 -60.81
CA LYS A 11 2.50 6.94 -59.87
C LYS A 11 1.18 6.82 -59.09
N LYS A 12 1.22 6.71 -57.76
CA LYS A 12 0.03 6.68 -56.90
C LYS A 12 -0.27 8.11 -56.41
N ILE A 13 -1.46 8.57 -56.74
CA ILE A 13 -2.01 9.90 -56.47
C ILE A 13 -2.39 10.00 -54.98
N ILE A 14 -1.99 11.10 -54.36
CA ILE A 14 -2.37 11.54 -53.01
C ILE A 14 -3.68 12.31 -53.14
N THR A 15 -4.71 11.90 -52.41
CA THR A 15 -5.97 12.65 -52.26
C THR A 15 -6.18 12.98 -50.79
N THR A 16 -6.05 14.24 -50.46
CA THR A 16 -6.44 14.89 -49.20
C THR A 16 -7.97 15.07 -49.16
N LEU A 17 -8.62 14.71 -48.05
CA LEU A 17 -9.94 15.24 -47.70
C LEU A 17 -9.94 15.73 -46.25
N THR A 18 -10.31 16.99 -46.11
CA THR A 18 -10.54 17.77 -44.88
C THR A 18 -11.85 17.39 -44.21
N ALA A 19 -11.89 17.38 -42.87
CA ALA A 19 -13.14 17.40 -42.10
C ALA A 19 -13.03 18.30 -40.86
N ALA A 20 -13.69 19.45 -40.99
CA ALA A 20 -14.39 20.30 -40.01
C ALA A 20 -13.99 20.28 -38.51
N SER A 21 -13.40 21.39 -38.07
CA SER A 21 -13.44 21.88 -36.69
C SER A 21 -14.79 22.57 -36.43
N CYS A 22 -15.58 22.07 -35.48
CA CYS A 22 -16.73 22.78 -34.93
C CYS A 22 -16.37 23.29 -33.53
N VAL A 23 -16.20 24.60 -33.40
CA VAL A 23 -15.90 25.29 -32.14
C VAL A 23 -17.24 25.72 -31.56
N LEU A 24 -17.70 25.05 -30.50
CA LEU A 24 -18.84 25.49 -29.70
C LEU A 24 -18.31 26.18 -28.44
N SER A 25 -18.26 27.51 -28.50
CA SER A 25 -18.10 28.38 -27.35
C SER A 25 -19.37 28.33 -26.50
N VAL A 26 -19.30 27.71 -25.32
CA VAL A 26 -20.32 27.87 -24.27
C VAL A 26 -19.88 28.98 -23.31
N SER A 27 -20.62 30.07 -23.36
CA SER A 27 -20.60 31.15 -22.38
C SER A 27 -21.14 30.63 -21.04
N ALA A 28 -20.35 30.78 -19.97
CA ALA A 28 -20.78 30.51 -18.62
C ALA A 28 -21.69 31.62 -18.09
N PRO A 29 -22.84 31.31 -17.48
CA PRO A 29 -23.50 32.21 -16.55
C PRO A 29 -23.06 31.90 -15.10
N ALA A 30 -23.18 32.95 -14.29
CA ALA A 30 -22.65 33.10 -12.95
C ALA A 30 -23.30 32.21 -11.88
N LEU A 31 -22.58 32.15 -10.76
CA LEU A 31 -22.92 31.55 -9.47
C LEU A 31 -24.35 31.87 -9.00
N GLY A 32 -25.09 30.82 -8.62
CA GLY A 32 -26.33 30.90 -7.85
C GLY A 32 -26.35 29.75 -6.83
N SER A 33 -26.28 30.10 -5.55
CA SER A 33 -26.30 29.20 -4.41
C SER A 33 -27.73 28.73 -4.14
N THR A 34 -28.01 27.41 -4.11
CA THR A 34 -29.16 26.83 -3.38
C THR A 34 -28.90 25.35 -3.06
N THR A 35 -29.00 25.01 -1.78
CA THR A 35 -29.12 23.65 -1.23
C THR A 35 -30.40 22.99 -1.76
N ILE A 36 -30.49 21.67 -1.98
CA ILE A 36 -31.09 20.64 -1.11
C ILE A 36 -31.27 19.40 -2.01
N GLY A 37 -31.14 18.18 -1.47
CA GLY A 37 -32.10 17.11 -1.83
C GLY A 37 -31.56 15.85 -2.50
N SER A 38 -31.59 14.77 -1.72
CA SER A 38 -31.45 13.39 -2.17
C SER A 38 -32.50 12.95 -3.21
N ALA A 39 -32.05 12.08 -4.11
CA ALA A 39 -32.75 10.98 -4.80
C ALA A 39 -33.89 11.29 -5.79
N ILE A 40 -33.66 10.94 -7.06
CA ILE A 40 -34.67 10.29 -7.91
C ILE A 40 -34.04 9.07 -8.58
N PHE A 41 -34.60 7.89 -8.28
CA PHE A 41 -34.35 6.62 -8.96
C PHE A 41 -34.94 6.68 -10.37
N GLY A 42 -34.10 6.54 -11.38
CA GLY A 42 -34.51 6.26 -12.76
C GLY A 42 -33.86 4.96 -13.21
N ASN A 43 -34.66 3.89 -13.28
CA ASN A 43 -34.29 2.62 -13.91
C ASN A 43 -33.94 2.85 -15.39
N SER A 44 -32.67 3.15 -15.66
CA SER A 44 -32.09 2.94 -16.98
C SER A 44 -31.47 1.56 -16.97
N ILE A 45 -32.02 0.65 -17.79
CA ILE A 45 -31.37 -0.58 -18.22
C ILE A 45 -30.18 -0.16 -19.09
N VAL A 46 -29.13 0.34 -18.45
CA VAL A 46 -27.81 0.39 -19.07
C VAL A 46 -27.31 -1.04 -19.10
N ALA A 47 -26.98 -1.55 -20.30
CA ALA A 47 -26.13 -2.73 -20.41
C ALA A 47 -24.93 -2.47 -19.49
N SER A 48 -24.79 -3.27 -18.43
CA SER A 48 -23.79 -3.03 -17.38
C SER A 48 -22.42 -2.98 -18.04
N ALA A 49 -21.87 -1.78 -18.20
CA ALA A 49 -20.46 -1.62 -18.46
C ALA A 49 -19.75 -2.40 -17.35
N ALA A 50 -18.91 -3.34 -17.74
CA ALA A 50 -18.14 -4.20 -16.84
C ALA A 50 -17.58 -3.39 -15.66
N THR A 51 -18.10 -3.65 -14.46
CA THR A 51 -17.79 -2.89 -13.24
C THR A 51 -16.44 -3.37 -12.71
N TYR A 52 -15.37 -2.90 -13.35
CA TYR A 52 -14.02 -3.14 -12.89
C TYR A 52 -13.69 -2.18 -11.74
N SER A 53 -13.67 -2.69 -10.51
CA SER A 53 -13.17 -1.97 -9.33
C SER A 53 -11.82 -2.52 -8.90
N THR A 54 -10.95 -1.65 -8.36
CA THR A 54 -9.70 -2.03 -7.68
C THR A 54 -9.82 -1.85 -6.16
N ASN A 55 -10.95 -1.35 -5.64
CA ASN A 55 -11.14 -1.09 -4.22
C ASN A 55 -11.45 -2.39 -3.46
N TYR A 56 -10.45 -3.24 -3.27
CA TYR A 56 -10.61 -4.48 -2.53
C TYR A 56 -10.90 -4.25 -1.04
N LYS A 57 -10.48 -3.11 -0.47
CA LYS A 57 -10.66 -2.78 0.95
C LYS A 57 -12.11 -2.54 1.35
N SER A 58 -13.02 -2.27 0.40
CA SER A 58 -14.46 -2.15 0.68
C SER A 58 -15.17 -3.50 0.80
N HIS A 59 -14.45 -4.61 0.64
CA HIS A 59 -14.98 -5.96 0.70
C HIS A 59 -14.31 -6.76 1.81
N SER A 60 -14.97 -7.83 2.23
CA SER A 60 -14.52 -8.72 3.30
C SER A 60 -13.36 -9.59 2.82
N GLU A 61 -12.23 -9.62 3.53
CA GLU A 61 -11.13 -10.50 3.19
C GLU A 61 -11.55 -11.99 3.28
N PRO A 62 -11.18 -12.86 2.32
CA PRO A 62 -11.58 -14.27 2.36
C PRO A 62 -11.02 -15.02 3.57
N SER A 63 -11.88 -15.54 4.46
CA SER A 63 -11.48 -16.42 5.58
C SER A 63 -11.44 -17.90 5.19
N ARG A 64 -12.07 -18.28 4.08
CA ARG A 64 -12.08 -19.64 3.49
C ARG A 64 -11.32 -19.72 2.16
N THR A 65 -11.09 -20.94 1.68
CA THR A 65 -10.60 -21.19 0.32
C THR A 65 -11.69 -20.89 -0.70
N LEU A 66 -11.39 -20.05 -1.71
CA LEU A 66 -12.30 -19.76 -2.82
C LEU A 66 -11.98 -20.63 -4.03
N SER A 67 -13.02 -21.10 -4.71
CA SER A 67 -12.94 -21.97 -5.88
C SER A 67 -14.15 -21.78 -6.78
N ASN A 68 -14.15 -22.41 -7.96
CA ASN A 68 -15.23 -22.28 -8.94
C ASN A 68 -16.60 -22.55 -8.31
N GLY A 69 -17.55 -21.64 -8.49
CA GLY A 69 -18.87 -21.68 -7.87
C GLY A 69 -18.98 -20.96 -6.52
N SER A 70 -17.86 -20.58 -5.90
CA SER A 70 -17.89 -19.70 -4.71
C SER A 70 -18.54 -18.38 -5.05
N ARG A 71 -19.34 -17.86 -4.11
CA ARG A 71 -19.99 -16.55 -4.21
C ARG A 71 -19.82 -15.78 -2.92
N GLY A 72 -19.87 -14.46 -3.01
CA GLY A 72 -19.91 -13.59 -1.83
C GLY A 72 -19.03 -12.36 -1.95
N ASP A 73 -19.04 -11.58 -0.88
CA ASP A 73 -18.24 -10.37 -0.74
C ASP A 73 -16.72 -10.67 -0.73
N ASP A 74 -16.34 -11.85 -0.21
CA ASP A 74 -14.97 -12.38 -0.26
C ASP A 74 -14.48 -12.64 -1.70
N VAL A 75 -15.38 -13.02 -2.60
CA VAL A 75 -15.05 -13.14 -4.03
C VAL A 75 -14.87 -11.76 -4.66
N LYS A 76 -15.67 -10.76 -4.29
CA LYS A 76 -15.49 -9.37 -4.75
C LYS A 76 -14.15 -8.80 -4.30
N TRP A 77 -13.74 -9.09 -3.06
CA TRP A 77 -12.42 -8.75 -2.56
C TRP A 77 -11.32 -9.30 -3.47
N LEU A 78 -11.39 -10.59 -3.82
CA LEU A 78 -10.43 -11.24 -4.71
C LEU A 78 -10.40 -10.61 -6.11
N GLN A 79 -11.58 -10.36 -6.69
CA GLN A 79 -11.70 -9.75 -8.02
C GLN A 79 -11.09 -8.35 -8.05
N CYS A 80 -11.40 -7.52 -7.05
CA CYS A 80 -10.80 -6.20 -6.90
C CYS A 80 -9.28 -6.26 -6.69
N ALA A 81 -8.79 -7.20 -5.88
CA ALA A 81 -7.36 -7.36 -5.62
C ALA A 81 -6.59 -7.76 -6.90
N ILE A 82 -7.14 -8.67 -7.68
CA ILE A 82 -6.56 -9.04 -8.99
C ILE A 82 -6.58 -7.82 -9.93
N ASN A 83 -7.70 -7.10 -10.02
CA ASN A 83 -7.79 -5.89 -10.83
C ASN A 83 -6.76 -4.84 -10.42
N ASP A 84 -6.50 -4.66 -9.12
CA ASP A 84 -5.46 -3.76 -8.61
C ASP A 84 -4.07 -4.18 -9.11
N LEU A 85 -3.73 -5.47 -9.04
CA LEU A 85 -2.45 -5.98 -9.57
C LEU A 85 -2.33 -5.86 -11.10
N VAL A 86 -3.45 -5.92 -11.83
CA VAL A 86 -3.47 -5.71 -13.29
C VAL A 86 -3.24 -4.24 -13.63
N VAL A 87 -3.93 -3.32 -12.94
CA VAL A 87 -3.93 -1.89 -13.25
C VAL A 87 -2.70 -1.19 -12.66
N ASN A 88 -2.44 -1.39 -11.37
CA ASN A 88 -1.47 -0.64 -10.56
C ASN A 88 -0.16 -1.42 -10.31
N GLY A 89 -0.17 -2.73 -10.55
CA GLY A 89 0.97 -3.60 -10.29
C GLY A 89 1.14 -3.93 -8.82
N ASP A 90 2.08 -4.84 -8.53
CA ASP A 90 2.50 -5.15 -7.17
C ASP A 90 3.32 -4.01 -6.53
N LYS A 91 3.71 -4.20 -5.27
CA LYS A 91 4.59 -3.29 -4.53
C LYS A 91 5.91 -2.94 -5.23
N ASN A 92 6.36 -3.74 -6.20
CA ASN A 92 7.57 -3.50 -6.99
C ASN A 92 7.25 -2.90 -8.37
N GLY A 93 5.99 -2.51 -8.62
CA GLY A 93 5.53 -1.96 -9.89
C GLY A 93 5.29 -2.99 -11.00
N SER A 94 5.40 -4.29 -10.70
CA SER A 94 5.21 -5.34 -11.71
C SER A 94 3.73 -5.71 -11.84
N ARG A 95 3.18 -5.61 -13.05
CA ARG A 95 1.76 -5.89 -13.34
C ARG A 95 1.45 -7.37 -13.50
N LEU A 96 0.28 -7.80 -13.02
CA LEU A 96 -0.21 -9.15 -13.29
C LEU A 96 -0.73 -9.23 -14.72
N SER A 97 -0.23 -10.18 -15.50
CA SER A 97 -0.65 -10.38 -16.89
C SER A 97 -1.89 -11.27 -16.96
N THR A 98 -3.07 -10.66 -16.85
CA THR A 98 -4.38 -11.29 -17.05
C THR A 98 -5.41 -10.22 -17.42
N SER A 99 -6.52 -10.62 -18.03
CA SER A 99 -7.66 -9.72 -18.25
C SER A 99 -8.24 -9.22 -16.93
N LYS A 100 -8.77 -8.00 -16.94
CA LYS A 100 -9.55 -7.45 -15.82
C LYS A 100 -10.80 -8.31 -15.59
N LEU A 101 -11.26 -8.38 -14.34
CA LEU A 101 -12.41 -9.18 -13.91
C LEU A 101 -13.60 -8.30 -13.52
N ASP A 102 -14.79 -8.67 -13.96
CA ASP A 102 -16.03 -8.13 -13.40
C ASP A 102 -16.07 -8.38 -11.89
N VAL A 103 -16.47 -7.38 -11.11
CA VAL A 103 -16.62 -7.50 -9.65
C VAL A 103 -18.06 -7.90 -9.31
N ASP A 104 -18.44 -9.07 -9.81
CA ASP A 104 -19.79 -9.65 -9.66
C ASP A 104 -19.95 -10.48 -8.37
N GLY A 105 -18.86 -10.77 -7.67
CA GLY A 105 -18.86 -11.64 -6.49
C GLY A 105 -19.09 -13.11 -6.81
N ALA A 106 -18.89 -13.54 -8.07
CA ALA A 106 -18.98 -14.92 -8.51
C ALA A 106 -17.62 -15.44 -8.99
N PHE A 107 -17.17 -16.54 -8.38
CA PHE A 107 -15.93 -17.18 -8.76
C PHE A 107 -16.21 -18.10 -9.95
N GLY A 108 -16.15 -17.54 -11.16
CA GLY A 108 -16.30 -18.26 -12.42
C GLY A 108 -14.97 -18.56 -13.13
N ASN A 109 -15.06 -18.95 -14.41
CA ASN A 109 -13.89 -19.32 -15.22
C ASN A 109 -12.88 -18.18 -15.39
N ALA A 110 -13.36 -16.93 -15.51
CA ALA A 110 -12.50 -15.76 -15.59
C ALA A 110 -11.68 -15.56 -14.30
N THR A 111 -12.35 -15.60 -13.14
CA THR A 111 -11.71 -15.51 -11.81
C THR A 111 -10.70 -16.63 -11.61
N ARG A 112 -11.04 -17.88 -11.98
CA ARG A 112 -10.12 -19.01 -11.92
C ARG A 112 -8.88 -18.80 -12.78
N THR A 113 -9.05 -18.32 -14.00
CA THR A 113 -7.94 -18.03 -14.92
C THR A 113 -6.99 -17.00 -14.35
N ALA A 114 -7.53 -15.94 -13.74
CA ALA A 114 -6.72 -14.91 -13.11
C ALA A 114 -6.02 -15.39 -11.84
N VAL A 115 -6.64 -16.27 -11.03
CA VAL A 115 -5.98 -16.93 -9.90
C VAL A 115 -4.81 -17.80 -10.35
N LEU A 116 -4.97 -18.57 -11.44
CA LEU A 116 -3.88 -19.35 -12.02
C LEU A 116 -2.74 -18.44 -12.50
N ALA A 117 -3.05 -17.32 -13.14
CA ALA A 117 -2.04 -16.34 -13.55
C ALA A 117 -1.29 -15.75 -12.34
N PHE A 118 -2.03 -15.40 -11.28
CA PHE A 118 -1.46 -14.93 -10.02
C PHE A 118 -0.52 -15.97 -9.39
N GLN A 119 -0.96 -17.21 -9.29
CA GLN A 119 -0.16 -18.31 -8.73
C GLN A 119 1.13 -18.53 -9.51
N ARG A 120 1.06 -18.55 -10.85
CA ARG A 120 2.26 -18.64 -11.71
C ARG A 120 3.22 -17.49 -11.49
N LYS A 121 2.71 -16.24 -11.47
CA LYS A 121 3.54 -15.05 -11.33
C LYS A 121 4.34 -15.05 -10.02
N TYR A 122 3.75 -15.52 -8.92
CA TYR A 122 4.36 -15.44 -7.60
C TYR A 122 4.89 -16.77 -7.05
N GLY A 123 5.08 -17.78 -7.93
CA GLY A 123 5.72 -19.04 -7.58
C GLY A 123 4.93 -19.88 -6.57
N LEU A 124 3.60 -19.88 -6.66
CA LEU A 124 2.71 -20.70 -5.84
C LEU A 124 2.31 -21.99 -6.57
N ALA A 125 1.72 -22.95 -5.84
CA ALA A 125 1.02 -24.06 -6.47
C ALA A 125 -0.07 -23.54 -7.41
N VAL A 126 -0.06 -24.00 -8.66
CA VAL A 126 -0.92 -23.50 -9.74
C VAL A 126 -2.17 -24.38 -9.85
N ASP A 127 -2.97 -24.38 -8.80
CA ASP A 127 -4.13 -25.26 -8.63
C ASP A 127 -5.46 -24.56 -8.96
N GLY A 128 -5.46 -23.22 -9.07
CA GLY A 128 -6.64 -22.40 -9.30
C GLY A 128 -7.53 -22.21 -8.08
N TYR A 129 -7.07 -22.62 -6.89
CA TYR A 129 -7.73 -22.41 -5.61
C TYR A 129 -7.14 -21.20 -4.89
N PHE A 130 -8.00 -20.26 -4.47
CA PHE A 130 -7.56 -19.14 -3.66
C PHE A 130 -7.56 -19.52 -2.18
N GLY A 131 -6.57 -20.34 -1.79
CA GLY A 131 -6.38 -20.83 -0.43
C GLY A 131 -5.45 -19.97 0.44
N PRO A 132 -5.09 -20.45 1.65
CA PRO A 132 -4.27 -19.70 2.61
C PRO A 132 -2.95 -19.14 2.06
N ALA A 133 -2.22 -19.94 1.26
CA ALA A 133 -0.97 -19.52 0.64
C ALA A 133 -1.18 -18.38 -0.38
N SER A 134 -2.19 -18.50 -1.25
CA SER A 134 -2.58 -17.48 -2.23
C SER A 134 -2.99 -16.18 -1.54
N ARG A 135 -3.78 -16.24 -0.47
CA ARG A 135 -4.16 -15.07 0.34
C ARG A 135 -2.96 -14.37 0.97
N SER A 136 -2.11 -15.13 1.65
CA SER A 136 -0.91 -14.60 2.30
C SER A 136 -0.01 -13.90 1.28
N LYS A 137 0.21 -14.53 0.12
CA LYS A 137 0.97 -13.93 -0.96
C LYS A 137 0.29 -12.67 -1.50
N MET A 138 -1.02 -12.69 -1.77
CA MET A 138 -1.78 -11.56 -2.30
C MET A 138 -1.59 -10.33 -1.43
N LYS A 139 -1.76 -10.48 -0.11
CA LYS A 139 -1.55 -9.38 0.86
C LYS A 139 -0.13 -8.84 0.83
N SER A 140 0.87 -9.71 0.66
CA SER A 140 2.27 -9.31 0.64
C SER A 140 2.68 -8.54 -0.63
N VAL A 141 1.92 -8.67 -1.72
CA VAL A 141 2.22 -8.08 -3.04
C VAL A 141 1.29 -6.92 -3.39
N LEU A 142 0.05 -6.92 -2.88
CA LEU A 142 -0.86 -5.80 -3.01
C LEU A 142 -0.18 -4.56 -2.45
N ARG A 143 -0.30 -3.48 -3.21
CA ARG A 143 0.14 -2.18 -2.73
C ARG A 143 -0.81 -1.82 -1.60
N SER A 144 -0.26 -1.56 -0.41
CA SER A 144 -0.98 -0.70 0.51
C SER A 144 -1.20 0.59 -0.25
N ALA A 145 -2.47 0.90 -0.55
CA ALA A 145 -2.87 2.05 -1.34
C ALA A 145 -1.89 3.20 -1.11
N THR A 146 -1.07 3.49 -2.11
CA THR A 146 -0.25 4.70 -2.11
C THR A 146 -1.28 5.81 -2.16
N VAL A 147 -1.57 6.42 -1.01
CA VAL A 147 -2.02 7.79 -0.99
C VAL A 147 -0.92 8.54 -1.74
N THR A 148 -1.17 8.94 -2.97
CA THR A 148 -0.31 9.92 -3.61
C THR A 148 -0.35 11.12 -2.68
N PRO A 149 0.77 11.53 -2.04
CA PRO A 149 0.75 12.59 -1.05
C PRO A 149 0.32 13.88 -1.71
N VAL A 150 -0.94 14.27 -1.54
CA VAL A 150 -1.31 15.66 -1.77
C VAL A 150 -0.58 16.43 -0.67
N ASN A 151 0.34 17.32 -1.06
CA ASN A 151 1.11 18.18 -0.16
C ASN A 151 2.03 17.47 0.85
N GLY A 152 2.42 16.20 0.63
CA GLY A 152 3.33 15.49 1.55
C GLY A 152 2.65 14.63 2.62
N GLN A 153 1.33 14.43 2.54
CA GLN A 153 0.58 13.47 3.37
C GLN A 153 0.94 12.02 3.04
N LEU A 154 1.48 11.25 4.00
CA LEU A 154 1.90 9.85 3.78
C LEU A 154 0.78 8.84 4.02
N SER A 155 -0.15 9.16 4.93
CA SER A 155 -1.33 8.34 5.26
C SER A 155 -2.39 9.18 5.97
N ALA A 156 -3.44 8.59 6.56
CA ALA A 156 -4.47 9.37 7.25
C ALA A 156 -3.93 10.14 8.48
N HIS A 157 -2.96 9.55 9.19
CA HIS A 157 -2.45 10.09 10.45
C HIS A 157 -1.00 10.56 10.39
N PHE A 158 -0.31 10.42 9.25
CA PHE A 158 1.10 10.74 9.14
C PHE A 158 1.40 11.62 7.92
N HIS A 159 2.16 12.68 8.14
CA HIS A 159 2.67 13.61 7.15
C HIS A 159 4.20 13.54 7.09
N SER A 160 4.78 13.68 5.89
CA SER A 160 6.22 13.53 5.66
C SER A 160 7.09 14.51 6.48
N SER A 161 6.59 15.71 6.74
CA SER A 161 7.27 16.70 7.58
C SER A 161 7.49 16.24 9.03
N GLU A 162 6.64 15.35 9.55
CA GLU A 162 6.79 14.82 10.91
C GLU A 162 8.07 13.97 11.05
N PHE A 163 8.48 13.37 9.93
CA PHE A 163 9.67 12.53 9.82
C PHE A 163 10.91 13.27 9.35
N ALA A 164 10.84 14.58 9.09
CA ALA A 164 12.02 15.34 8.69
C ALA A 164 13.09 15.32 9.78
N CYS A 165 14.35 15.41 9.37
CA CYS A 165 15.48 15.50 10.29
C CYS A 165 15.29 16.71 11.20
N LYS A 166 15.15 16.48 12.51
CA LYS A 166 14.86 17.55 13.48
C LYS A 166 15.95 18.62 13.54
N ARG A 167 17.20 18.26 13.19
CA ARG A 167 18.34 19.18 13.24
C ARG A 167 18.41 20.12 12.04
N CYS A 168 18.30 19.60 10.83
CA CYS A 168 18.53 20.37 9.60
C CYS A 168 17.28 20.54 8.72
N GLY A 169 16.16 19.90 9.07
CA GLY A 169 14.94 19.90 8.27
C GLY A 169 15.00 19.05 7.01
N ALA A 170 16.11 18.36 6.74
CA ALA A 170 16.25 17.50 5.57
C ALA A 170 15.15 16.43 5.56
N THR A 171 14.53 16.26 4.39
CA THR A 171 13.51 15.24 4.17
C THR A 171 14.13 14.06 3.44
N HIS A 172 13.54 12.89 3.64
CA HIS A 172 13.90 11.66 2.95
C HIS A 172 12.62 10.89 2.64
N THR A 173 12.66 10.04 1.62
CA THR A 173 11.57 9.12 1.36
C THR A 173 11.42 8.17 2.55
N ILE A 174 10.25 8.18 3.18
CA ILE A 174 9.93 7.28 4.29
C ILE A 174 9.33 5.99 3.73
N SER A 175 9.76 4.86 4.28
CA SER A 175 9.27 3.55 3.84
C SER A 175 7.77 3.44 4.00
N GLN A 176 7.09 3.06 2.91
CA GLN A 176 5.66 2.80 2.96
C GLN A 176 5.32 1.64 3.92
N ASP A 177 6.20 0.65 4.08
CA ASP A 177 5.99 -0.44 5.05
C ASP A 177 5.96 0.10 6.49
N LEU A 178 6.87 1.03 6.82
CA LEU A 178 6.89 1.71 8.11
C LEU A 178 5.56 2.45 8.33
N ILE A 179 5.14 3.26 7.37
CA ILE A 179 3.88 4.03 7.47
C ILE A 179 2.67 3.12 7.64
N ASN A 180 2.56 2.02 6.89
CA ASN A 180 1.44 1.08 7.03
C ASN A 180 1.40 0.40 8.40
N LYS A 181 2.58 0.07 8.94
CA LYS A 181 2.67 -0.55 10.27
C LYS A 181 2.37 0.45 11.38
N LEU A 182 2.76 1.72 11.24
CA LEU A 182 2.37 2.79 12.15
C LEU A 182 0.85 3.04 12.13
N GLU A 183 0.20 2.99 10.96
CA GLU A 183 -1.27 3.06 10.84
C GLU A 183 -1.97 1.85 11.49
N SER A 184 -1.38 0.66 11.33
CA SER A 184 -1.87 -0.56 12.00
C SER A 184 -1.71 -0.43 13.52
N LEU A 185 -0.61 0.16 13.99
CA LEU A 185 -0.35 0.42 15.40
C LEU A 185 -1.34 1.42 15.98
N TYR A 186 -1.58 2.54 15.29
CA TYR A 186 -2.60 3.52 15.64
C TYR A 186 -3.97 2.86 15.84
N SER A 187 -4.35 1.97 14.92
CA SER A 187 -5.61 1.24 14.97
C SER A 187 -5.67 0.23 16.12
N ARG A 188 -4.62 -0.59 16.32
CA ARG A 188 -4.58 -1.63 17.36
C ARG A 188 -4.57 -1.08 18.78
N LEU A 189 -3.85 0.01 18.99
CA LEU A 189 -3.80 0.71 20.28
C LEU A 189 -5.06 1.55 20.53
N ASN A 190 -5.94 1.69 19.53
CA ASN A 190 -7.07 2.61 19.56
C ASN A 190 -6.61 4.03 19.96
N CYS A 191 -5.51 4.50 19.36
CA CYS A 191 -4.88 5.76 19.72
C CYS A 191 -5.74 6.98 19.37
N SER A 192 -5.51 8.09 20.07
CA SER A 192 -5.93 9.43 19.60
C SER A 192 -4.89 10.03 18.64
N LYS A 193 -3.60 9.77 18.89
CA LYS A 193 -2.48 10.22 18.06
C LYS A 193 -1.22 9.39 18.33
N ILE A 194 -0.34 9.36 17.35
CA ILE A 194 1.05 8.91 17.50
C ILE A 194 1.93 10.11 17.13
N ILE A 195 2.81 10.51 18.04
CA ILE A 195 3.75 11.61 17.82
C ILE A 195 5.08 11.00 17.35
N VAL A 196 5.57 11.43 16.19
CA VAL A 196 6.93 11.10 15.70
C VAL A 196 7.93 12.07 16.34
N THR A 197 8.65 11.59 17.36
CA THR A 197 9.67 12.36 18.07
C THR A 197 10.95 12.44 17.25
N SER A 198 11.28 11.38 16.50
CA SER A 198 12.41 11.35 15.58
C SER A 198 12.14 10.42 14.40
N GLY A 199 12.23 10.95 13.17
CA GLY A 199 12.04 10.21 11.92
C GLY A 199 13.36 9.98 11.19
N TYR A 200 13.50 10.51 9.99
CA TYR A 200 14.77 10.51 9.25
C TYR A 200 15.84 11.28 10.03
N ARG A 201 17.05 10.71 10.10
CA ARG A 201 18.23 11.38 10.62
C ARG A 201 19.20 11.53 9.46
N ASP A 202 19.43 12.77 9.04
CA ASP A 202 20.39 13.05 7.99
C ASP A 202 21.79 12.53 8.39
N PRO A 203 22.49 11.74 7.55
CA PRO A 203 23.76 11.13 7.91
C PRO A 203 24.82 12.12 8.39
N ASP A 204 24.89 13.30 7.77
CA ASP A 204 25.86 14.33 8.13
C ASP A 204 25.49 15.00 9.48
N CYS A 205 24.19 15.11 9.78
CA CYS A 205 23.71 15.52 11.10
C CYS A 205 23.89 14.44 12.18
N SER A 206 23.76 13.16 11.82
CA SER A 206 23.85 12.00 12.72
C SER A 206 25.27 11.81 13.22
N VAL A 207 26.26 11.78 12.32
CA VAL A 207 27.68 11.63 12.70
C VAL A 207 28.19 12.80 13.55
N ALA A 208 27.63 14.00 13.35
CA ALA A 208 28.02 15.20 14.10
C ALA A 208 27.64 15.15 15.59
N VAL A 209 26.84 14.18 16.03
CA VAL A 209 26.49 13.95 17.45
C VAL A 209 26.86 12.55 17.95
N GLY A 210 27.73 11.84 17.22
CA GLY A 210 28.16 10.48 17.58
C GLY A 210 27.22 9.37 17.11
N GLY A 211 26.31 9.65 16.17
CA GLY A 211 25.49 8.65 15.49
C GLY A 211 26.23 7.88 14.39
N TYR A 212 25.56 6.88 13.81
CA TYR A 212 26.12 6.02 12.76
C TYR A 212 25.59 6.43 11.38
N ARG A 213 26.39 6.26 10.33
CA ARG A 213 25.99 6.63 8.95
C ARG A 213 24.93 5.74 8.32
N ASN A 214 24.76 4.51 8.83
CA ASN A 214 23.93 3.46 8.21
C ASN A 214 22.89 2.89 9.19
N ASP A 215 22.35 3.73 10.08
CA ASP A 215 21.28 3.32 10.98
C ASP A 215 19.89 3.37 10.30
N ALA A 216 18.89 2.77 10.93
CA ALA A 216 17.54 2.66 10.37
C ALA A 216 16.87 4.02 10.12
N HIS A 217 17.18 5.05 10.91
CA HIS A 217 16.69 6.41 10.68
C HIS A 217 17.34 7.05 9.46
N THR A 218 18.65 6.84 9.24
CA THR A 218 19.35 7.36 8.06
C THR A 218 18.84 6.80 6.74
N LEU A 219 18.12 5.67 6.79
CA LEU A 219 17.53 5.02 5.62
C LEU A 219 16.03 5.34 5.44
N GLY A 220 15.43 6.14 6.34
CA GLY A 220 13.99 6.45 6.31
C GLY A 220 13.10 5.23 6.59
N ILE A 221 13.60 4.23 7.31
CA ILE A 221 12.89 2.98 7.64
C ILE A 221 12.62 2.83 9.14
N ALA A 222 12.87 3.87 9.94
CA ALA A 222 12.62 3.91 11.37
C ALA A 222 11.92 5.19 11.82
N ALA A 223 11.25 5.10 12.96
CA ALA A 223 10.73 6.22 13.71
C ALA A 223 10.76 5.95 15.21
N ASP A 224 11.12 6.97 15.98
CA ASP A 224 10.90 7.01 17.42
C ASP A 224 9.55 7.70 17.66
N VAL A 225 8.70 7.08 18.45
CA VAL A 225 7.31 7.51 18.62
C VAL A 225 6.85 7.51 20.07
N ILE A 226 5.84 8.33 20.34
CA ILE A 226 5.04 8.31 21.58
C ILE A 226 3.58 8.15 21.19
N CYS A 227 2.91 7.14 21.73
CA CYS A 227 1.51 6.85 21.46
C CYS A 227 0.60 7.40 22.57
N TYR A 228 -0.56 7.94 22.20
CA TYR A 228 -1.56 8.47 23.14
C TYR A 228 -2.88 7.75 23.00
N ASP A 229 -3.51 7.40 24.12
CA ASP A 229 -4.85 6.79 24.14
C ASP A 229 -5.96 7.81 23.81
N LYS A 230 -7.22 7.38 23.75
CA LYS A 230 -8.37 8.26 23.47
C LYS A 230 -8.59 9.36 24.51
N ASN A 231 -8.08 9.19 25.72
CA ASN A 231 -8.20 10.16 26.80
C ASN A 231 -7.01 11.15 26.84
N GLY A 232 -6.02 10.96 25.96
CA GLY A 232 -4.84 11.80 25.87
C GLY A 232 -3.72 11.41 26.83
N TYR A 233 -3.78 10.23 27.45
CA TYR A 233 -2.67 9.71 28.26
C TYR A 233 -1.65 8.97 27.38
N GLN A 234 -0.38 9.09 27.73
CA GLN A 234 0.69 8.35 27.06
C GLN A 234 0.53 6.86 27.34
N ILE A 235 0.59 6.06 26.27
CA ILE A 235 0.61 4.61 26.36
C ILE A 235 2.04 4.19 26.67
N SER A 236 2.22 3.25 27.62
CA SER A 236 3.54 2.80 28.01
C SER A 236 4.28 2.14 26.83
N SER A 237 5.58 2.41 26.71
CA SER A 237 6.45 1.84 25.67
C SER A 237 6.40 0.31 25.66
N ALA A 238 6.28 -0.34 26.83
CA ALA A 238 6.12 -1.79 26.94
C ALA A 238 4.82 -2.30 26.27
N ARG A 239 3.70 -1.57 26.41
CA ARG A 239 2.45 -1.92 25.72
C ARG A 239 2.55 -1.69 24.21
N VAL A 240 3.20 -0.60 23.80
CA VAL A 240 3.43 -0.30 22.39
C VAL A 240 4.32 -1.37 21.74
N ALA A 241 5.41 -1.77 22.42
CA ALA A 241 6.34 -2.82 21.98
C ALA A 241 5.61 -4.14 21.72
N TRP A 242 4.72 -4.52 22.65
CA TRP A 242 3.90 -5.72 22.51
C TRP A 242 3.04 -5.70 21.25
N GLU A 243 2.29 -4.63 20.99
CA GLU A 243 1.45 -4.54 19.78
C GLU A 243 2.29 -4.46 18.51
N ALA A 244 3.44 -3.76 18.56
CA ALA A 244 4.35 -3.62 17.44
C ALA A 244 4.94 -4.97 17.00
N GLU A 245 5.32 -5.85 17.95
CA GLU A 245 5.74 -7.22 17.63
C GLU A 245 4.64 -7.96 16.88
N GLN A 246 3.39 -7.83 17.34
CA GLN A 246 2.23 -8.51 16.75
C GLN A 246 1.83 -7.97 15.37
N ILE A 247 2.23 -6.73 15.04
CA ILE A 247 2.10 -6.13 13.71
C ILE A 247 3.21 -6.60 12.77
N GLY A 248 4.35 -7.05 13.31
CA GLY A 248 5.51 -7.47 12.55
C GLY A 248 6.52 -6.34 12.30
N PHE A 249 6.66 -5.40 13.23
CA PHE A 249 7.87 -4.58 13.28
C PHE A 249 9.08 -5.48 13.53
N THR A 250 10.15 -5.25 12.78
CA THR A 250 11.37 -6.08 12.84
C THR A 250 12.46 -5.45 13.69
N GLY A 251 12.34 -4.16 13.99
CA GLY A 251 13.12 -3.53 15.05
C GLY A 251 12.22 -2.79 16.04
N ILE A 252 12.41 -3.07 17.33
CA ILE A 252 11.63 -2.51 18.43
C ILE A 252 12.57 -2.24 19.59
N GLY A 253 12.73 -0.98 19.99
CA GLY A 253 13.61 -0.58 21.09
C GLY A 253 12.86 0.25 22.11
N ILE A 254 12.78 -0.18 23.38
CA ILE A 254 12.26 0.67 24.44
C ILE A 254 13.28 1.77 24.75
N ILE A 255 12.93 3.03 24.50
CA ILE A 255 13.80 4.19 24.74
C ILE A 255 13.62 4.64 26.20
N ASP A 256 12.37 4.87 26.61
CA ASP A 256 12.00 5.23 27.98
C ASP A 256 10.64 4.62 28.37
N SER A 257 9.96 5.14 29.39
CA SER A 257 8.65 4.64 29.83
C SER A 257 7.52 4.82 28.81
N THR A 258 7.70 5.69 27.80
CA THR A 258 6.67 6.11 26.84
C THR A 258 7.17 6.19 25.40
N ALA A 259 8.44 6.53 25.19
CA ALA A 259 9.07 6.58 23.88
C ALA A 259 9.59 5.20 23.47
N ILE A 260 9.44 4.89 22.19
CA ILE A 260 9.85 3.62 21.60
C ILE A 260 10.38 3.82 20.19
N HIS A 261 11.47 3.13 19.88
CA HIS A 261 12.02 2.98 18.54
C HIS A 261 11.28 1.88 17.78
N LEU A 262 10.89 2.17 16.54
CA LEU A 262 10.24 1.22 15.65
C LEU A 262 10.84 1.29 14.25
N ASP A 263 11.26 0.15 13.71
CA ASP A 263 11.78 0.07 12.34
C ASP A 263 11.40 -1.21 11.59
N VAL A 264 11.65 -1.17 10.27
CA VAL A 264 11.31 -2.23 9.31
C VAL A 264 12.53 -2.81 8.59
N ARG A 265 13.72 -2.77 9.21
CA ARG A 265 14.95 -3.34 8.64
C ARG A 265 14.77 -4.83 8.29
N THR A 266 15.34 -5.26 7.16
CA THR A 266 15.42 -6.67 6.79
C THR A 266 16.50 -7.38 7.59
N THR A 267 16.23 -8.61 8.02
CA THR A 267 16.84 -9.20 9.21
C THR A 267 17.87 -10.29 8.93
N SER A 268 18.52 -10.22 7.77
CA SER A 268 19.50 -11.21 7.28
C SER A 268 20.74 -11.40 8.17
N ASN A 269 20.97 -10.52 9.15
CA ASN A 269 22.11 -10.58 10.08
C ASN A 269 21.73 -10.87 11.54
N TYR A 270 20.45 -11.05 11.88
CA TYR A 270 20.03 -11.33 13.26
C TYR A 270 19.73 -12.82 13.43
N SER A 271 20.28 -13.44 14.48
CA SER A 271 20.04 -14.86 14.79
C SER A 271 18.56 -15.22 14.95
N ASN A 272 17.74 -14.24 15.34
CA ASN A 272 16.29 -14.39 15.52
C ASN A 272 15.45 -13.65 14.46
N GLY A 273 16.09 -13.10 13.43
CA GLY A 273 15.40 -12.41 12.35
C GLY A 273 14.68 -11.12 12.78
N HIS A 274 15.13 -10.45 13.86
CA HIS A 274 14.66 -9.13 14.35
C HIS A 274 15.70 -8.51 15.31
N TRP A 275 15.53 -7.22 15.62
CA TRP A 275 16.24 -6.52 16.72
C TRP A 275 15.23 -6.02 17.76
N PHE A 276 15.23 -6.60 18.95
CA PHE A 276 14.37 -6.18 20.06
C PHE A 276 15.23 -5.81 21.26
N GLY A 277 15.05 -4.60 21.80
CA GLY A 277 15.87 -4.10 22.89
C GLY A 277 15.15 -3.17 23.87
N ASP A 278 15.85 -2.87 24.95
CA ASP A 278 15.52 -1.92 26.01
C ASP A 278 16.75 -1.08 26.35
N GLU A 279 16.78 0.13 25.78
CA GLU A 279 17.88 1.08 25.86
C GLU A 279 18.08 1.62 27.28
N ARG A 280 17.04 1.56 28.14
CA ARG A 280 17.13 1.98 29.55
C ARG A 280 18.12 1.12 30.34
N ASN A 281 18.23 -0.15 29.95
CA ASN A 281 19.01 -1.17 30.66
C ASN A 281 20.17 -1.71 29.81
N GLY A 282 20.33 -1.22 28.58
CA GLY A 282 21.33 -1.72 27.63
C GLY A 282 21.07 -3.16 27.15
N ASP A 283 19.84 -3.68 27.31
CA ASP A 283 19.48 -5.03 26.88
C ASP A 283 19.09 -4.98 25.39
N ASN A 284 19.94 -5.53 24.52
CA ASN A 284 19.74 -5.50 23.07
C ASN A 284 19.24 -6.83 22.48
N ASN A 285 18.81 -7.77 23.32
CA ASN A 285 18.47 -9.13 22.88
C ASN A 285 17.22 -9.68 23.57
N ILE A 286 16.15 -8.90 23.55
CA ILE A 286 14.83 -9.34 24.05
C ILE A 286 14.25 -10.35 23.06
N PRO A 287 13.97 -11.61 23.45
CA PRO A 287 13.45 -12.60 22.49
C PRO A 287 12.02 -12.30 22.02
N THR A 288 11.21 -11.67 22.87
CA THR A 288 9.81 -11.32 22.62
C THR A 288 9.32 -10.33 23.67
N PHE A 289 8.45 -9.40 23.26
CA PHE A 289 7.72 -8.49 24.13
C PHE A 289 6.44 -9.09 24.70
N LYS A 290 5.99 -10.27 24.25
CA LYS A 290 4.78 -10.97 24.76
C LYS A 290 4.74 -11.15 26.26
N ASN A 291 5.89 -11.46 26.85
CA ASN A 291 6.03 -11.70 28.28
C ASN A 291 7.04 -10.73 28.92
N TYR A 292 7.35 -9.62 28.25
CA TYR A 292 8.40 -8.72 28.71
C TYR A 292 7.92 -7.91 29.91
N LYS A 293 8.61 -8.08 31.03
CA LYS A 293 8.49 -7.22 32.21
C LYS A 293 9.72 -6.33 32.27
N PRO A 294 9.58 -4.99 32.20
CA PRO A 294 10.67 -4.07 32.42
C PRO A 294 11.40 -4.39 33.73
N ARG A 295 12.72 -4.39 33.71
CA ARG A 295 13.52 -4.30 34.95
C ARG A 295 13.44 -2.84 35.42
N TRP A 296 12.94 -2.64 36.64
CA TRP A 296 12.83 -1.35 37.31
C TRP A 296 13.99 -1.18 38.29
#